data_AF-S4NTR5-F1
#
_entry.id   AF-S4NTR5-F1
#
_cell.length_a   1.000
_cell.length_b   1.000
_cell.length_c   1.000
_cell.angle_alpha   90.00
_cell.angle_beta   90.00
_cell.angle_gamma   90.00
#
_symmetry.space_group_name_H-M   'P 1'
#
loop_
_entity.id
_entity.type
_entity.pdbx_description
1 polymer ?
#
loop_
_entity_poly.entity_id
_entity_poly.type
_entity_poly.pdbx_seq_one_letter_code
_entity_poly.pdbx_strand_id
1 'polypeptide(L)'
;MSKPMQMGYLVAAKDLKHVTIDQFNYMSLWATGDDDSSVVNRAAGTEFSEYLSQSNAPDKFVVGYKTAVIQFVRAIAGTGGVVFRINSALQKLDVNQQRTLVNQWFTHVNSYMNGASPFKAINNETKKPSESDESIAEGVAKEISDGFLTNQPVGDDTQPLLGNYSYNEDDFSEEHDLPKMMTDALGKVSLTEDVNLFVNNTLSGMLNSLASLGLYALVDTNFSQTNNDLVGAPVTDSTDEATVISKTQAEIAKIGDYLALPQSGADLAEKLAVLNLSNAGSARNAKHQNYQLRYSQVLENDRPAVNDRGETVKVSYGVFETTHQILQNVFLTPLMVTYTLTRNQLLQQIADGQYTSSRNVIGPNSEIETEVTDYVAALARFQVDQLIGLVARGKKDYDGMSQAGTFSAFSHLMRVYPEVKSINPAYAEMSKATKHLYYWLYQSSFRSSLPEDEQAQI
;
A
#
# COMPACT_ATOMS: atom_id res chain seq x y z
N MET A 1 12.81 -0.07 41.94
CA MET A 1 12.16 -1.35 41.53
C MET A 1 12.68 -2.49 42.39
N SER A 2 11.96 -3.60 42.54
CA SER A 2 12.52 -4.80 43.21
C SER A 2 13.48 -5.54 42.27
N LYS A 3 14.43 -6.32 42.81
CA LYS A 3 15.40 -7.09 41.98
C LYS A 3 14.72 -7.98 40.91
N PRO A 4 13.64 -8.73 41.21
CA PRO A 4 12.91 -9.47 40.17
C PRO A 4 12.32 -8.56 39.07
N MET A 5 11.82 -7.37 39.43
CA MET A 5 11.32 -6.40 38.45
C MET A 5 12.43 -5.84 37.57
N GLN A 6 13.58 -5.47 38.15
CA GLN A 6 14.72 -5.00 37.37
C GLN A 6 15.22 -6.09 36.42
N MET A 7 15.29 -7.34 36.89
CA MET A 7 15.67 -8.47 36.04
C MET A 7 14.69 -8.64 34.87
N GLY A 8 13.37 -8.58 35.14
CA GLY A 8 12.34 -8.63 34.09
C GLY A 8 12.51 -7.51 33.06
N TYR A 9 12.83 -6.30 33.49
CA TYR A 9 13.09 -5.16 32.60
C TYR A 9 14.30 -5.40 31.69
N LEU A 10 15.43 -5.87 32.24
CA LEU A 10 16.64 -6.12 31.45
C LEU A 10 16.47 -7.30 30.47
N VAL A 11 15.75 -8.35 30.88
CA VAL A 11 15.41 -9.47 30.00
C VAL A 11 14.53 -9.00 28.85
N ALA A 12 13.56 -8.12 29.12
CA ALA A 12 12.76 -7.50 28.06
C ALA A 12 13.64 -6.71 27.09
N ALA A 13 14.53 -5.83 27.56
CA ALA A 13 15.44 -5.11 26.67
C ALA A 13 16.23 -6.08 25.75
N LYS A 14 16.77 -7.17 26.30
CA LYS A 14 17.44 -8.20 25.50
C LYS A 14 16.54 -8.79 24.41
N ASP A 15 15.30 -9.16 24.74
CA ASP A 15 14.33 -9.73 23.80
C ASP A 15 13.85 -8.69 22.76
N LEU A 16 13.76 -7.42 23.14
CA LEU A 16 13.25 -6.32 22.29
C LEU A 16 14.15 -6.00 21.09
N LYS A 17 15.43 -6.39 21.15
CA LYS A 17 16.42 -6.19 20.08
C LYS A 17 16.04 -6.79 18.71
N HIS A 18 15.22 -7.84 18.71
CA HIS A 18 14.89 -8.60 17.49
C HIS A 18 13.38 -8.66 17.20
N VAL A 19 12.63 -7.67 17.69
CA VAL A 19 11.17 -7.62 17.53
C VAL A 19 10.78 -7.55 16.05
N THR A 20 9.86 -8.44 15.68
CA THR A 20 9.22 -8.45 14.36
C THR A 20 7.96 -7.57 14.36
N ILE A 21 7.46 -7.24 13.17
CA ILE A 21 6.19 -6.48 13.02
C ILE A 21 5.01 -7.23 13.65
N ASP A 22 4.95 -8.56 13.46
CA ASP A 22 3.90 -9.39 14.06
C ASP A 22 3.99 -9.37 15.59
N GLN A 23 5.18 -9.57 16.14
CA GLN A 23 5.41 -9.52 17.59
C GLN A 23 5.02 -8.16 18.19
N PHE A 24 5.31 -7.05 17.48
CA PHE A 24 4.93 -5.72 17.92
C PHE A 24 3.41 -5.54 18.09
N ASN A 25 2.59 -6.17 17.25
CA ASN A 25 1.14 -6.16 17.42
C ASN A 25 0.73 -6.81 18.75
N TYR A 26 1.25 -7.99 19.07
CA TYR A 26 0.96 -8.67 20.34
C TYR A 26 1.51 -7.92 21.55
N MET A 27 2.68 -7.29 21.42
CA MET A 27 3.20 -6.39 22.44
C MET A 27 2.26 -5.21 22.69
N SER A 28 1.64 -4.66 21.64
CA SER A 28 0.68 -3.56 21.76
C SER A 28 -0.60 -3.99 22.48
N LEU A 29 -1.11 -5.20 22.19
CA LEU A 29 -2.24 -5.79 22.92
C LEU A 29 -1.88 -6.01 24.40
N TRP A 30 -0.70 -6.55 24.67
CA TRP A 30 -0.25 -6.78 26.03
C TRP A 30 -0.06 -5.48 26.82
N ALA A 31 0.57 -4.48 26.21
CA ALA A 31 0.78 -3.15 26.79
C ALA A 31 -0.54 -2.43 27.11
N THR A 32 -1.62 -2.73 26.40
CA THR A 32 -2.95 -2.15 26.62
C THR A 32 -3.84 -2.96 27.57
N GLY A 33 -3.35 -4.10 28.08
CA GLY A 33 -3.98 -4.85 29.15
C GLY A 33 -4.51 -6.24 28.77
N ASP A 34 -4.24 -6.73 27.56
CA ASP A 34 -4.56 -8.10 27.18
C ASP A 34 -3.51 -9.07 27.74
N ASP A 35 -3.82 -9.71 28.86
CA ASP A 35 -2.94 -10.65 29.57
C ASP A 35 -3.26 -12.13 29.21
N ASP A 36 -3.97 -12.39 28.11
CA ASP A 36 -4.18 -13.77 27.63
C ASP A 36 -2.85 -14.46 27.30
N SER A 37 -2.72 -15.73 27.71
CA SER A 37 -1.48 -16.49 27.50
C SER A 37 -1.03 -16.57 26.04
N SER A 38 -1.96 -16.60 25.07
CA SER A 38 -1.65 -16.58 23.65
C SER A 38 -1.06 -15.25 23.19
N VAL A 39 -1.48 -14.13 23.79
CA VAL A 39 -0.95 -12.80 23.53
C VAL A 39 0.44 -12.67 24.16
N VAL A 40 0.59 -13.04 25.44
CA VAL A 40 1.87 -12.97 26.15
C VAL A 40 2.92 -13.83 25.46
N ASN A 41 2.58 -15.05 25.05
CA ASN A 41 3.51 -15.96 24.37
C ASN A 41 3.99 -15.43 23.00
N ARG A 42 3.17 -14.64 22.31
CA ARG A 42 3.55 -14.02 21.02
C ARG A 42 4.21 -12.66 21.18
N ALA A 43 3.96 -11.97 22.29
CA ALA A 43 4.56 -10.67 22.60
C ALA A 43 5.97 -10.82 23.20
N ALA A 44 6.15 -11.80 24.09
CA ALA A 44 7.40 -12.04 24.78
C ALA A 44 8.45 -12.67 23.86
N GLY A 45 9.73 -12.41 24.12
CA GLY A 45 10.82 -13.05 23.39
C GLY A 45 11.23 -14.38 24.01
N THR A 46 12.31 -14.94 23.47
CA THR A 46 12.80 -16.26 23.85
C THR A 46 13.30 -16.32 25.29
N GLU A 47 13.86 -15.22 25.80
CA GLU A 47 14.49 -15.19 27.12
C GLU A 47 13.46 -15.06 28.24
N PHE A 48 12.28 -14.51 27.96
CA PHE A 48 11.20 -14.35 28.93
C PHE A 48 10.88 -15.63 29.71
N SER A 49 10.61 -16.74 29.02
CA SER A 49 10.20 -17.99 29.67
C SER A 49 11.31 -18.61 30.51
N GLU A 50 12.57 -18.52 30.03
CA GLU A 50 13.73 -19.03 30.74
C GLU A 50 13.90 -18.30 32.08
N TYR A 51 13.94 -16.97 32.06
CA TYR A 51 14.17 -16.17 33.27
C TYR A 51 12.94 -16.14 34.19
N LEU A 52 11.73 -16.23 33.64
CA LEU A 52 10.51 -16.35 34.44
C LEU A 52 10.54 -17.62 35.30
N SER A 53 10.95 -18.75 34.72
CA SER A 53 11.02 -20.04 35.43
C SER A 53 12.05 -20.06 36.56
N GLN A 54 13.08 -19.21 36.47
CA GLN A 54 14.15 -19.07 37.46
C GLN A 54 13.85 -18.00 38.52
N SER A 55 12.77 -17.22 38.35
CA SER A 55 12.43 -16.12 39.24
C SER A 55 11.75 -16.60 40.52
N ASN A 56 12.27 -16.17 41.67
CA ASN A 56 11.64 -16.38 42.97
C ASN A 56 10.40 -15.50 43.22
N ALA A 57 10.09 -14.57 42.31
CA ALA A 57 8.88 -13.75 42.34
C ALA A 57 8.37 -13.50 40.91
N PRO A 58 7.70 -14.48 40.28
CA PRO A 58 7.26 -14.42 38.88
C PRO A 58 6.41 -13.19 38.57
N ASP A 59 5.42 -12.86 39.41
CA ASP A 59 4.54 -11.70 39.18
C ASP A 59 5.32 -10.38 39.10
N LYS A 60 6.34 -10.23 39.96
CA LYS A 60 7.19 -9.04 39.97
C LYS A 60 8.10 -9.00 38.75
N PHE A 61 8.60 -10.15 38.30
CA PHE A 61 9.37 -10.25 37.06
C PHE A 61 8.51 -9.84 35.85
N VAL A 62 7.30 -10.37 35.74
CA VAL A 62 6.36 -10.04 34.65
C VAL A 62 6.04 -8.54 34.63
N VAL A 63 5.81 -7.92 35.78
CA VAL A 63 5.60 -6.46 35.86
C VAL A 63 6.81 -5.70 35.33
N GLY A 64 8.03 -6.13 35.68
CA GLY A 64 9.27 -5.54 35.16
C GLY A 64 9.39 -5.64 33.65
N TYR A 65 9.16 -6.84 33.10
CA TYR A 65 9.20 -7.12 31.67
C TYR A 65 8.15 -6.29 30.91
N LYS A 66 6.90 -6.32 31.39
CA LYS A 66 5.78 -5.57 30.80
C LYS A 66 6.04 -4.06 30.84
N THR A 67 6.77 -3.55 31.84
CA THR A 67 7.14 -2.12 31.89
C THR A 67 8.01 -1.71 30.71
N ALA A 68 9.05 -2.48 30.38
CA ALA A 68 9.90 -2.22 29.22
C ALA A 68 9.10 -2.35 27.90
N VAL A 69 8.24 -3.36 27.78
CA VAL A 69 7.34 -3.53 26.63
C VAL A 69 6.43 -2.32 26.46
N ILE A 70 5.82 -1.81 27.53
CA ILE A 70 4.97 -0.62 27.49
C ILE A 70 5.77 0.62 27.01
N GLN A 71 6.98 0.83 27.52
CA GLN A 71 7.83 1.94 27.08
C GLN A 71 8.19 1.82 25.59
N PHE A 72 8.60 0.63 25.15
CA PHE A 72 8.88 0.34 23.74
C PHE A 72 7.68 0.63 22.83
N VAL A 73 6.51 0.08 23.17
CA VAL A 73 5.26 0.30 22.42
C VAL A 73 4.88 1.77 22.44
N ARG A 74 4.99 2.47 23.57
CA ARG A 74 4.62 3.89 23.68
C ARG A 74 5.49 4.77 22.79
N ALA A 75 6.80 4.52 22.70
CA ALA A 75 7.70 5.26 21.83
C ALA A 75 7.30 5.18 20.35
N ILE A 76 6.74 4.05 19.94
CA ILE A 76 6.40 3.76 18.54
C ILE A 76 4.94 4.13 18.24
N ALA A 77 3.99 3.63 19.03
CA ALA A 77 2.55 3.67 18.78
C ALA A 77 1.75 4.51 19.81
N GLY A 78 2.39 5.01 20.86
CA GLY A 78 1.74 5.89 21.84
C GLY A 78 1.44 7.28 21.31
N THR A 79 0.75 8.09 22.12
CA THR A 79 0.51 9.51 21.81
C THR A 79 1.83 10.25 21.62
N GLY A 80 2.06 10.79 20.42
CA GLY A 80 3.32 11.45 20.06
C GLY A 80 4.43 10.50 19.57
N GLY A 81 4.18 9.19 19.56
CA GLY A 81 5.07 8.17 19.02
C GLY A 81 5.23 8.27 17.49
N VAL A 82 6.18 7.51 16.97
CA VAL A 82 6.58 7.54 15.54
C VAL A 82 5.39 7.36 14.60
N VAL A 83 4.54 6.36 14.83
CA VAL A 83 3.38 6.05 13.98
C VAL A 83 2.37 7.21 13.96
N PHE A 84 2.08 7.80 15.11
CA PHE A 84 1.18 8.95 15.20
C PHE A 84 1.71 10.14 14.40
N ARG A 85 3.01 10.41 14.47
CA ARG A 85 3.65 11.52 13.72
C ARG A 85 3.57 11.29 12.21
N ILE A 86 3.89 10.09 11.74
CA ILE A 86 3.79 9.72 10.31
C ILE A 86 2.37 9.91 9.81
N ASN A 87 1.40 9.30 10.50
CA ASN A 87 -0.01 9.36 10.12
C ASN A 87 -0.53 10.79 10.11
N SER A 88 -0.19 11.57 11.14
CA SER A 88 -0.60 12.98 11.24
C SER A 88 0.00 13.85 10.15
N ALA A 89 1.26 13.63 9.77
CA ALA A 89 1.91 14.38 8.70
C ALA A 89 1.26 14.07 7.35
N LEU A 90 1.05 12.80 7.04
CA LEU A 90 0.41 12.35 5.79
C LEU A 90 -1.04 12.85 5.66
N GLN A 91 -1.82 12.81 6.75
CA GLN A 91 -3.22 13.26 6.75
C GLN A 91 -3.38 14.78 6.63
N LYS A 92 -2.35 15.57 6.97
CA LYS A 92 -2.38 17.03 6.85
C LYS A 92 -2.07 17.53 5.44
N LEU A 93 -1.56 16.66 4.57
CA LEU A 93 -1.24 17.03 3.19
C LEU A 93 -2.49 17.47 2.44
N ASP A 94 -2.43 18.64 1.84
CA ASP A 94 -3.42 19.03 0.84
C ASP A 94 -3.21 18.25 -0.48
N VAL A 95 -4.17 18.36 -1.41
CA VAL A 95 -4.13 17.59 -2.67
C VAL A 95 -2.93 17.93 -3.55
N ASN A 96 -2.43 19.17 -3.53
CA ASN A 96 -1.27 19.57 -4.31
C ASN A 96 0.03 19.01 -3.70
N GLN A 97 0.13 19.02 -2.37
CA GLN A 97 1.22 18.37 -1.65
C GLN A 97 1.20 16.85 -1.87
N GLN A 98 0.02 16.21 -1.84
CA GLN A 98 -0.14 14.79 -2.18
C GLN A 98 0.30 14.52 -3.63
N ARG A 99 -0.14 15.34 -4.61
CA ARG A 99 0.29 15.21 -6.01
C ARG A 99 1.81 15.28 -6.14
N THR A 100 2.44 16.28 -5.52
CA THR A 100 3.89 16.47 -5.57
C THR A 100 4.62 15.27 -4.98
N LEU A 101 4.17 14.81 -3.80
CA LEU A 101 4.72 13.64 -3.13
C LEU A 101 4.61 12.40 -4.01
N VAL A 102 3.42 12.12 -4.57
CA VAL A 102 3.17 10.92 -5.39
C VAL A 102 4.00 10.94 -6.67
N ASN A 103 4.16 12.08 -7.33
CA ASN A 103 5.01 12.21 -8.51
C ASN A 103 6.47 11.94 -8.17
N GLN A 104 7.02 12.60 -7.14
CA GLN A 104 8.40 12.40 -6.73
C GLN A 104 8.68 10.95 -6.31
N TRP A 105 7.76 10.36 -5.54
CA TRP A 105 7.90 9.01 -5.03
C TRP A 105 7.83 7.98 -6.17
N PHE A 106 6.87 8.12 -7.09
CA PHE A 106 6.80 7.25 -8.25
C PHE A 106 8.06 7.37 -9.12
N THR A 107 8.56 8.58 -9.38
CA THR A 107 9.78 8.79 -10.16
C THR A 107 11.01 8.16 -9.49
N HIS A 108 11.11 8.28 -8.16
CA HIS A 108 12.16 7.62 -7.38
C HIS A 108 12.11 6.09 -7.58
N VAL A 109 10.93 5.47 -7.45
CA VAL A 109 10.77 4.02 -7.62
C VAL A 109 10.98 3.57 -9.05
N ASN A 110 10.44 4.32 -10.02
CA ASN A 110 10.57 3.99 -11.43
C ASN A 110 12.03 4.11 -11.92
N SER A 111 12.88 4.89 -11.23
CA SER A 111 14.31 4.98 -11.59
C SER A 111 15.05 3.63 -11.51
N TYR A 112 14.62 2.73 -10.63
CA TYR A 112 15.19 1.39 -10.51
C TYR A 112 14.27 0.28 -11.01
N MET A 113 12.94 0.46 -10.99
CA MET A 113 11.99 -0.50 -11.56
C MET A 113 11.96 -0.46 -13.08
N ASN A 114 12.10 0.73 -13.68
CA ASN A 114 12.18 0.97 -15.13
C ASN A 114 11.14 0.19 -15.96
N GLY A 115 9.88 0.27 -15.57
CA GLY A 115 8.77 -0.43 -16.24
C GLY A 115 8.64 -1.93 -15.93
N ALA A 116 9.50 -2.48 -15.05
CA ALA A 116 9.41 -3.89 -14.65
C ALA A 116 8.22 -4.12 -13.72
N SER A 117 7.52 -5.25 -13.91
CA SER A 117 6.37 -5.57 -13.06
C SER A 117 6.80 -5.88 -11.62
N PRO A 118 6.17 -5.27 -10.60
CA PRO A 118 6.46 -5.55 -9.19
C PRO A 118 5.98 -6.94 -8.72
N PHE A 119 5.19 -7.63 -9.55
CA PHE A 119 4.65 -8.96 -9.29
C PHE A 119 5.58 -10.08 -9.77
N LYS A 120 6.72 -9.74 -10.37
CA LYS A 120 7.71 -10.70 -10.85
C LYS A 120 8.85 -10.84 -9.84
N ALA A 121 9.17 -12.08 -9.48
CA ALA A 121 10.36 -12.36 -8.67
C ALA A 121 11.65 -12.06 -9.46
N ILE A 122 12.65 -11.53 -8.77
CA ILE A 122 13.99 -11.30 -9.32
C ILE A 122 14.67 -12.67 -9.48
N ASN A 123 15.17 -12.98 -10.67
CA ASN A 123 15.80 -14.27 -10.94
C ASN A 123 17.27 -14.10 -11.34
N ASN A 124 18.17 -14.17 -10.35
CA ASN A 124 19.61 -14.15 -10.57
C ASN A 124 20.24 -15.55 -10.38
N GLU A 125 19.46 -16.63 -10.53
CA GLU A 125 19.97 -18.01 -10.42
C GLU A 125 20.94 -18.41 -11.56
N THR A 126 20.95 -17.66 -12.66
CA THR A 126 21.92 -17.84 -13.75
C THR A 126 23.29 -17.26 -13.39
N LYS A 127 24.38 -17.89 -13.86
CA LYS A 127 25.78 -17.43 -13.65
C LYS A 127 26.07 -15.99 -14.12
N LYS A 128 25.14 -15.36 -14.83
CA LYS A 128 25.13 -13.94 -15.19
C LYS A 128 23.68 -13.44 -15.09
N PRO A 129 23.34 -12.63 -14.09
CA PRO A 129 22.04 -11.95 -14.03
C PRO A 129 21.86 -11.03 -15.23
N SER A 130 20.62 -10.66 -15.56
CA SER A 130 20.42 -9.50 -16.42
C SER A 130 20.77 -8.22 -15.66
N GLU A 131 21.35 -7.24 -16.36
CA GLU A 131 21.65 -5.92 -15.78
C GLU A 131 20.39 -5.25 -15.20
N SER A 132 19.21 -5.55 -15.75
CA SER A 132 17.92 -5.10 -15.22
C SER A 132 17.61 -5.68 -13.85
N ASP A 133 17.81 -6.99 -13.67
CA ASP A 133 17.41 -7.69 -12.43
C ASP A 133 18.39 -7.36 -11.29
N GLU A 134 19.67 -7.10 -11.61
CA GLU A 134 20.64 -6.52 -10.68
C GLU A 134 20.24 -5.11 -10.23
N SER A 135 19.92 -4.20 -11.17
CA SER A 135 19.52 -2.83 -10.85
C SER A 135 18.25 -2.78 -9.98
N ILE A 136 17.26 -3.65 -10.27
CA ILE A 136 16.04 -3.73 -9.48
C ILE A 136 16.36 -4.25 -8.08
N ALA A 137 17.17 -5.31 -7.96
CA ALA A 137 17.54 -5.86 -6.65
C ALA A 137 18.30 -4.86 -5.78
N GLU A 138 19.26 -4.13 -6.36
CA GLU A 138 19.99 -3.06 -5.67
C GLU A 138 19.05 -1.93 -5.25
N GLY A 139 18.14 -1.51 -6.12
CA GLY A 139 17.11 -0.51 -5.83
C GLY A 139 16.20 -0.91 -4.68
N VAL A 140 15.65 -2.12 -4.70
CA VAL A 140 14.78 -2.64 -3.63
C VAL A 140 15.55 -2.80 -2.31
N ALA A 141 16.79 -3.31 -2.36
CA ALA A 141 17.61 -3.41 -1.15
C ALA A 141 17.89 -2.03 -0.54
N LYS A 142 18.18 -1.04 -1.39
CA LYS A 142 18.36 0.35 -0.95
C LYS A 142 17.08 0.94 -0.36
N GLU A 143 15.91 0.65 -0.96
CA GLU A 143 14.63 1.11 -0.43
C GLU A 143 14.37 0.59 0.99
N ILE A 144 14.77 -0.64 1.28
CA ILE A 144 14.62 -1.24 2.61
C ILE A 144 15.60 -0.60 3.61
N SER A 145 16.84 -0.30 3.22
CA SER A 145 17.84 0.24 4.14
C SER A 145 17.78 1.75 4.33
N ASP A 146 17.38 2.49 3.29
CA ASP A 146 17.54 3.93 3.16
C ASP A 146 16.57 4.49 2.10
N GLY A 147 15.28 4.18 2.26
CA GLY A 147 14.24 4.47 1.28
C GLY A 147 13.73 5.91 1.29
N PHE A 148 12.63 6.13 0.57
CA PHE A 148 12.12 7.46 0.27
C PHE A 148 11.78 8.28 1.52
N LEU A 149 11.02 7.74 2.47
CA LEU A 149 10.57 8.44 3.68
C LEU A 149 11.70 8.74 4.68
N THR A 150 12.83 8.05 4.54
CA THR A 150 14.03 8.27 5.35
C THR A 150 14.80 9.50 4.88
N ASN A 151 14.68 9.87 3.61
CA ASN A 151 15.50 10.88 2.96
C ASN A 151 14.72 12.11 2.48
N GLN A 152 13.43 11.96 2.21
CA GLN A 152 12.61 13.02 1.63
C GLN A 152 11.66 13.62 2.69
N PRO A 153 11.62 14.95 2.81
CA PRO A 153 10.59 15.61 3.59
C PRO A 153 9.20 15.42 2.97
N VAL A 154 8.17 15.50 3.79
CA VAL A 154 6.77 15.34 3.37
C VAL A 154 5.97 16.59 3.76
N GLY A 155 5.26 17.17 2.80
CA GLY A 155 4.52 18.42 2.99
C GLY A 155 5.45 19.61 3.20
N ASP A 156 5.12 20.47 4.17
CA ASP A 156 5.91 21.65 4.51
C ASP A 156 7.03 21.36 5.53
N ASP A 157 7.18 20.11 5.95
CA ASP A 157 8.22 19.73 6.90
C ASP A 157 9.62 19.86 6.28
N THR A 158 10.61 20.24 7.10
CA THR A 158 12.01 20.36 6.65
C THR A 158 12.82 19.11 6.90
N GLN A 159 12.26 18.14 7.62
CA GLN A 159 12.92 16.89 8.00
C GLN A 159 12.15 15.69 7.44
N PRO A 160 12.83 14.61 7.05
CA PRO A 160 12.17 13.37 6.64
C PRO A 160 11.35 12.74 7.76
N LEU A 161 10.23 12.09 7.42
CA LEU A 161 9.33 11.46 8.41
C LEU A 161 9.99 10.32 9.18
N LEU A 162 10.94 9.62 8.55
CA LEU A 162 11.69 8.51 9.12
C LEU A 162 13.20 8.81 9.26
N GLY A 163 13.58 10.08 9.20
CA GLY A 163 14.99 10.49 9.28
C GLY A 163 15.57 10.30 10.68
N ASN A 164 16.53 9.38 10.82
CA ASN A 164 17.40 9.17 12.00
C ASN A 164 16.69 9.38 13.35
N TYR A 165 15.68 8.57 13.62
CA TYR A 165 14.95 8.64 14.89
C TYR A 165 15.90 8.38 16.07
N SER A 166 15.80 9.23 17.08
CA SER A 166 16.53 9.13 18.35
C SER A 166 15.53 9.17 19.50
N TYR A 167 15.30 8.01 20.12
CA TYR A 167 14.64 7.89 21.40
C TYR A 167 15.54 8.45 22.49
N ASN A 168 15.04 9.44 23.22
CA ASN A 168 15.75 10.13 24.30
C ASN A 168 14.89 10.22 25.58
N GLU A 169 13.89 9.35 25.73
CA GLU A 169 13.07 9.28 26.94
C GLU A 169 13.61 8.23 27.92
N ASP A 170 12.84 7.91 28.97
CA ASP A 170 13.26 7.03 30.06
C ASP A 170 13.76 5.66 29.56
N ASP A 171 14.94 5.28 30.03
CA ASP A 171 15.57 3.97 29.84
C ASP A 171 16.19 3.55 31.17
N PHE A 172 15.63 2.51 31.79
CA PHE A 172 16.09 2.00 33.09
C PHE A 172 17.14 0.90 32.98
N SER A 173 17.68 0.66 31.77
CA SER A 173 18.62 -0.44 31.52
C SER A 173 19.94 -0.28 32.29
N GLU A 174 20.33 0.95 32.61
CA GLU A 174 21.52 1.25 33.44
C GLU A 174 21.17 1.54 34.92
N GLU A 175 19.88 1.69 35.26
CA GLU A 175 19.39 2.11 36.59
C GLU A 175 18.98 0.89 37.46
N HIS A 176 19.93 0.01 37.76
CA HIS A 176 19.65 -1.20 38.56
C HIS A 176 20.70 -1.50 39.65
N ASP A 177 20.30 -2.19 40.72
CA ASP A 177 21.18 -2.68 41.80
C ASP A 177 21.42 -4.20 41.74
N LEU A 178 21.28 -4.79 40.55
CA LEU A 178 21.49 -6.22 40.32
C LEU A 178 22.97 -6.61 40.45
N PRO A 179 23.28 -7.78 41.06
CA PRO A 179 24.64 -8.30 41.09
C PRO A 179 25.19 -8.53 39.69
N LYS A 180 26.45 -8.17 39.46
CA LYS A 180 27.12 -8.29 38.16
C LYS A 180 27.01 -9.68 37.51
N MET A 181 27.10 -10.75 38.30
CA MET A 181 26.95 -12.12 37.79
C MET A 181 25.59 -12.39 37.12
N MET A 182 24.53 -11.69 37.54
CA MET A 182 23.20 -11.81 36.96
C MET A 182 23.07 -11.02 35.65
N THR A 183 23.81 -9.92 35.50
CA THR A 183 23.78 -9.07 34.30
C THR A 183 24.80 -9.51 33.24
N ASP A 184 25.93 -10.09 33.64
CA ASP A 184 26.97 -10.58 32.72
C ASP A 184 26.42 -11.65 31.75
N ALA A 185 25.45 -12.46 32.18
CA ALA A 185 24.80 -13.47 31.34
C ALA A 185 23.82 -12.88 30.32
N LEU A 186 23.24 -11.71 30.60
CA LEU A 186 22.37 -10.98 29.67
C LEU A 186 23.16 -10.20 28.63
N GLY A 187 24.37 -9.77 28.98
CA GLY A 187 25.19 -8.90 28.15
C GLY A 187 24.74 -7.43 28.23
N LYS A 188 25.23 -6.61 27.30
CA LYS A 188 24.84 -5.19 27.22
C LYS A 188 23.44 -5.10 26.61
N VAL A 189 22.53 -4.46 27.32
CA VAL A 189 21.14 -4.21 26.90
C VAL A 189 20.83 -2.71 27.06
N SER A 190 20.01 -2.17 26.16
CA SER A 190 19.53 -0.79 26.27
C SER A 190 18.22 -0.65 25.51
N LEU A 191 17.15 -0.34 26.25
CA LEU A 191 15.85 -0.06 25.64
C LEU A 191 15.95 1.05 24.60
N THR A 192 16.77 2.07 24.85
CA THR A 192 17.02 3.16 23.89
C THR A 192 17.62 2.65 22.59
N GLU A 193 18.67 1.81 22.67
CA GLU A 193 19.27 1.19 21.48
C GLU A 193 18.24 0.32 20.74
N ASP A 194 17.43 -0.45 21.46
CA ASP A 194 16.44 -1.36 20.88
C ASP A 194 15.27 -0.63 20.19
N VAL A 195 14.74 0.44 20.80
CA VAL A 195 13.70 1.28 20.18
C VAL A 195 14.26 1.93 18.90
N ASN A 196 15.47 2.50 18.97
CA ASN A 196 16.10 3.12 17.81
C ASN A 196 16.36 2.10 16.69
N LEU A 197 16.80 0.89 17.04
CA LEU A 197 17.04 -0.19 16.08
C LEU A 197 15.74 -0.61 15.38
N PHE A 198 14.66 -0.80 16.15
CA PHE A 198 13.37 -1.19 15.58
C PHE A 198 12.81 -0.11 14.66
N VAL A 199 12.81 1.15 15.10
CA VAL A 199 12.27 2.26 14.30
C VAL A 199 13.10 2.45 13.03
N ASN A 200 14.41 2.62 13.15
CA ASN A 200 15.26 3.00 12.02
C ASN A 200 15.48 1.87 11.02
N ASN A 201 15.35 0.59 11.43
CA ASN A 201 15.57 -0.55 10.53
C ASN A 201 14.29 -1.32 10.22
N THR A 202 13.62 -1.89 11.24
CA THR A 202 12.49 -2.80 11.02
C THR A 202 11.26 -2.05 10.51
N LEU A 203 10.85 -0.99 11.21
CA LEU A 203 9.69 -0.17 10.84
C LEU A 203 9.96 0.61 9.56
N SER A 204 11.09 1.34 9.50
CA SER A 204 11.43 2.13 8.31
C SER A 204 11.58 1.28 7.06
N GLY A 205 12.27 0.14 7.14
CA GLY A 205 12.44 -0.74 5.98
C GLY A 205 11.12 -1.33 5.48
N MET A 206 10.22 -1.72 6.40
CA MET A 206 8.88 -2.16 6.06
C MET A 206 8.06 -1.04 5.39
N LEU A 207 8.01 0.15 5.99
CA LEU A 207 7.21 1.26 5.46
C LEU A 207 7.75 1.74 4.11
N ASN A 208 9.05 1.96 3.97
CA ASN A 208 9.65 2.38 2.70
C ASN A 208 9.36 1.35 1.60
N SER A 209 9.68 0.08 1.83
CA SER A 209 9.54 -0.94 0.79
C SER A 209 8.10 -1.20 0.38
N LEU A 210 7.17 -1.34 1.34
CA LEU A 210 5.76 -1.58 1.04
C LEU A 210 5.07 -0.34 0.44
N ALA A 211 5.38 0.86 0.90
CA ALA A 211 4.79 2.08 0.35
C ALA A 211 5.30 2.34 -1.08
N SER A 212 6.61 2.27 -1.29
CA SER A 212 7.26 2.49 -2.59
C SER A 212 6.79 1.51 -3.65
N LEU A 213 6.88 0.21 -3.37
CA LEU A 213 6.47 -0.82 -4.32
C LEU A 213 4.95 -0.96 -4.39
N GLY A 214 4.23 -0.60 -3.33
CA GLY A 214 2.77 -0.51 -3.31
C GLY A 214 2.24 0.60 -4.23
N LEU A 215 2.84 1.79 -4.21
CA LEU A 215 2.54 2.86 -5.17
C LEU A 215 2.80 2.40 -6.60
N TYR A 216 3.95 1.77 -6.84
CA TYR A 216 4.29 1.26 -8.17
C TYR A 216 3.29 0.20 -8.66
N ALA A 217 2.93 -0.76 -7.80
CA ALA A 217 1.93 -1.79 -8.09
C ALA A 217 0.52 -1.22 -8.32
N LEU A 218 0.13 -0.17 -7.57
CA LEU A 218 -1.13 0.54 -7.79
C LEU A 218 -1.19 1.08 -9.22
N VAL A 219 -0.11 1.71 -9.70
CA VAL A 219 -0.04 2.26 -11.05
C VAL A 219 -0.01 1.14 -12.10
N ASP A 220 0.89 0.17 -11.96
CA ASP A 220 1.07 -0.95 -12.89
C ASP A 220 -0.21 -1.76 -13.11
N THR A 221 -1.01 -1.96 -12.05
CA THR A 221 -2.26 -2.73 -12.13
C THR A 221 -3.45 -1.85 -12.49
N ASN A 222 -3.71 -0.82 -11.69
CA ASN A 222 -5.00 -0.13 -11.70
C ASN A 222 -5.02 1.06 -12.66
N PHE A 223 -3.92 1.80 -12.75
CA PHE A 223 -3.75 2.87 -13.73
C PHE A 223 -3.01 2.35 -14.95
N SER A 224 -3.55 1.30 -15.58
CA SER A 224 -2.95 0.67 -16.75
C SER A 224 -3.89 0.68 -17.94
N GLN A 225 -3.32 0.62 -19.15
CA GLN A 225 -4.10 0.53 -20.39
C GLN A 225 -4.97 -0.74 -20.43
N THR A 226 -4.57 -1.79 -19.71
CA THR A 226 -5.30 -3.07 -19.62
C THR A 226 -6.47 -3.03 -18.64
N ASN A 227 -6.48 -2.10 -17.68
CA ASN A 227 -7.60 -1.94 -16.76
C ASN A 227 -8.74 -1.13 -17.39
N ASN A 228 -9.55 -1.80 -18.21
CA ASN A 228 -10.68 -1.17 -18.88
C ASN A 228 -11.82 -0.75 -17.92
N ASP A 229 -11.83 -1.22 -16.66
CA ASP A 229 -12.86 -0.89 -15.68
C ASP A 229 -12.59 0.47 -15.01
N LEU A 230 -11.33 0.98 -15.06
CA LEU A 230 -10.96 2.26 -14.45
C LEU A 230 -11.85 3.44 -14.88
N VAL A 231 -12.36 3.43 -16.11
CA VAL A 231 -13.22 4.49 -16.66
C VAL A 231 -14.55 4.65 -15.90
N GLY A 232 -15.00 3.60 -15.21
CA GLY A 232 -16.17 3.59 -14.35
C GLY A 232 -15.87 3.83 -12.85
N ALA A 233 -14.59 3.95 -12.46
CA ALA A 233 -14.19 4.22 -11.08
C ALA A 233 -14.54 5.64 -10.57
N PRO A 234 -14.53 6.71 -11.40
CA PRO A 234 -14.91 8.05 -10.95
C PRO A 234 -16.31 8.11 -10.32
N VAL A 235 -16.42 8.76 -9.16
CA VAL A 235 -17.66 8.85 -8.35
C VAL A 235 -18.51 10.10 -8.65
N THR A 236 -18.09 10.90 -9.63
CA THR A 236 -18.77 12.11 -10.08
C THR A 236 -18.47 12.37 -11.55
N ASP A 237 -19.39 13.03 -12.23
CA ASP A 237 -19.29 13.54 -13.60
C ASP A 237 -18.92 15.03 -13.68
N SER A 238 -18.75 15.71 -12.53
CA SER A 238 -18.39 17.13 -12.48
C SER A 238 -17.03 17.41 -13.15
N THR A 239 -16.93 18.55 -13.84
CA THR A 239 -15.67 19.09 -14.38
C THR A 239 -15.04 20.15 -13.46
N ASP A 240 -15.71 20.51 -12.36
CA ASP A 240 -15.21 21.46 -11.37
C ASP A 240 -14.22 20.78 -10.42
N GLU A 241 -12.98 21.29 -10.37
CA GLU A 241 -11.88 20.68 -9.62
C GLU A 241 -12.17 20.56 -8.12
N ALA A 242 -12.74 21.61 -7.50
CA ALA A 242 -13.06 21.58 -6.08
C ALA A 242 -14.12 20.50 -5.76
N THR A 243 -15.13 20.36 -6.62
CA THR A 243 -16.16 19.33 -6.49
C THR A 243 -15.57 17.93 -6.68
N VAL A 244 -14.72 17.73 -7.69
CA VAL A 244 -14.06 16.43 -7.95
C VAL A 244 -13.19 16.03 -6.76
N ILE A 245 -12.38 16.95 -6.24
CA ILE A 245 -11.55 16.71 -5.06
C ILE A 245 -12.42 16.29 -3.87
N SER A 246 -13.45 17.07 -3.55
CA SER A 246 -14.32 16.81 -2.41
C SER A 246 -15.02 15.45 -2.51
N LYS A 247 -15.56 15.11 -3.69
CA LYS A 247 -16.24 13.83 -3.94
C LYS A 247 -15.28 12.65 -3.90
N THR A 248 -14.10 12.79 -4.50
CA THR A 248 -13.07 11.74 -4.50
C THR A 248 -12.61 11.44 -3.08
N GLN A 249 -12.33 12.45 -2.27
CA GLN A 249 -11.93 12.27 -0.86
C GLN A 249 -13.02 11.62 -0.02
N ALA A 250 -14.28 12.03 -0.20
CA ALA A 250 -15.41 11.48 0.55
C ALA A 250 -15.66 9.99 0.24
N GLU A 251 -15.28 9.54 -0.96
CA GLU A 251 -15.57 8.19 -1.46
C GLU A 251 -14.32 7.34 -1.69
N ILE A 252 -13.16 7.78 -1.19
CA ILE A 252 -11.85 7.17 -1.50
C ILE A 252 -11.79 5.68 -1.14
N ALA A 253 -12.44 5.28 -0.04
CA ALA A 253 -12.53 3.88 0.37
C ALA A 253 -13.34 3.05 -0.63
N LYS A 254 -14.48 3.57 -1.13
CA LYS A 254 -15.29 2.88 -2.14
C LYS A 254 -14.56 2.75 -3.47
N ILE A 255 -13.76 3.75 -3.84
CA ILE A 255 -12.89 3.69 -5.01
C ILE A 255 -11.81 2.61 -4.81
N GLY A 256 -11.20 2.54 -3.63
CA GLY A 256 -10.24 1.50 -3.29
C GLY A 256 -10.84 0.09 -3.39
N ASP A 257 -12.05 -0.11 -2.88
CA ASP A 257 -12.77 -1.39 -2.98
C ASP A 257 -13.12 -1.74 -4.43
N TYR A 258 -13.54 -0.75 -5.22
CA TYR A 258 -13.82 -0.92 -6.65
C TYR A 258 -12.58 -1.38 -7.43
N LEU A 259 -11.41 -0.83 -7.09
CA LEU A 259 -10.12 -1.19 -7.67
C LEU A 259 -9.50 -2.43 -7.01
N ALA A 260 -10.21 -3.10 -6.09
CA ALA A 260 -9.74 -4.28 -5.36
C ALA A 260 -8.35 -4.09 -4.71
N LEU A 261 -8.12 -2.92 -4.10
CA LEU A 261 -6.84 -2.62 -3.46
C LEU A 261 -6.57 -3.54 -2.25
N PRO A 262 -5.28 -3.82 -1.93
CA PRO A 262 -4.93 -4.65 -0.78
C PRO A 262 -5.44 -4.07 0.53
N GLN A 263 -6.16 -4.90 1.29
CA GLN A 263 -6.83 -4.51 2.54
C GLN A 263 -5.89 -4.50 3.75
N SER A 264 -4.75 -5.20 3.65
CA SER A 264 -3.72 -5.25 4.68
C SER A 264 -2.31 -5.14 4.11
N GLY A 265 -1.34 -4.79 4.96
CA GLY A 265 0.08 -4.82 4.62
C GLY A 265 0.55 -6.23 4.20
N ALA A 266 0.02 -7.28 4.84
CA ALA A 266 0.34 -8.67 4.50
C ALA A 266 -0.17 -9.05 3.10
N ASP A 267 -1.39 -8.65 2.74
CA ASP A 267 -1.96 -8.91 1.40
C ASP A 267 -1.22 -8.16 0.29
N LEU A 268 -0.72 -6.96 0.59
CA LEU A 268 0.15 -6.22 -0.33
C LEU A 268 1.49 -6.95 -0.49
N ALA A 269 2.18 -7.26 0.62
CA ALA A 269 3.47 -7.92 0.60
C ALA A 269 3.44 -9.27 -0.13
N GLU A 270 2.37 -10.04 0.04
CA GLU A 270 2.17 -11.34 -0.63
C GLU A 270 2.21 -11.22 -2.16
N LYS A 271 1.64 -10.15 -2.72
CA LYS A 271 1.60 -9.92 -4.17
C LYS A 271 2.94 -9.40 -4.73
N LEU A 272 3.73 -8.69 -3.93
CA LEU A 272 4.97 -8.03 -4.36
C LEU A 272 6.15 -9.01 -4.44
N ALA A 273 6.15 -9.89 -5.43
CA ALA A 273 7.20 -10.89 -5.62
C ALA A 273 8.61 -10.27 -5.82
N VAL A 274 8.69 -9.01 -6.27
CA VAL A 274 9.97 -8.29 -6.40
C VAL A 274 10.70 -8.09 -5.06
N LEU A 275 9.98 -8.15 -3.93
CA LEU A 275 10.57 -8.11 -2.59
C LEU A 275 11.33 -9.40 -2.23
N ASN A 276 11.21 -10.45 -3.02
CA ASN A 276 11.98 -11.66 -2.82
C ASN A 276 13.39 -11.52 -3.43
N LEU A 277 14.31 -11.00 -2.63
CA LEU A 277 15.71 -10.85 -3.03
C LEU A 277 16.55 -12.11 -2.74
N SER A 278 15.94 -13.21 -2.29
CA SER A 278 16.70 -14.43 -1.96
C SER A 278 17.38 -15.09 -3.16
N ASN A 279 16.94 -14.74 -4.35
CA ASN A 279 17.54 -15.18 -5.60
C ASN A 279 18.38 -14.11 -6.27
N ALA A 280 18.59 -12.94 -5.65
CA ALA A 280 19.24 -11.79 -6.28
C ALA A 280 20.78 -11.79 -6.23
N GLY A 281 21.41 -12.76 -5.56
CA GLY A 281 22.88 -12.90 -5.56
C GLY A 281 23.40 -14.10 -4.76
N SER A 282 24.69 -14.40 -4.89
CA SER A 282 25.38 -15.50 -4.20
C SER A 282 25.72 -15.20 -2.72
N ALA A 283 24.90 -14.38 -2.06
CA ALA A 283 25.12 -14.00 -0.68
C ALA A 283 24.99 -15.22 0.26
N ARG A 284 25.90 -15.35 1.23
CA ARG A 284 25.88 -16.45 2.22
C ARG A 284 24.55 -16.57 2.99
N ASN A 285 23.77 -15.50 3.02
CA ASN A 285 22.54 -15.35 3.81
C ASN A 285 21.30 -15.01 2.94
N ALA A 286 21.28 -15.45 1.68
CA ALA A 286 20.23 -15.07 0.72
C ALA A 286 18.80 -15.37 1.21
N LYS A 287 18.59 -16.44 1.97
CA LYS A 287 17.28 -16.75 2.58
C LYS A 287 16.71 -15.63 3.44
N HIS A 288 17.57 -14.89 4.16
CA HIS A 288 17.14 -13.79 5.00
C HIS A 288 16.71 -12.55 4.19
N GLN A 289 16.98 -12.52 2.89
CA GLN A 289 16.61 -11.44 1.98
C GLN A 289 15.27 -11.69 1.27
N ASN A 290 14.52 -12.73 1.68
CA ASN A 290 13.14 -12.89 1.23
C ASN A 290 12.20 -11.97 2.02
N TYR A 291 12.19 -10.68 1.68
CA TYR A 291 11.38 -9.67 2.35
C TYR A 291 9.88 -9.85 2.06
N GLN A 292 9.54 -10.36 0.86
CA GLN A 292 8.16 -10.75 0.53
C GLN A 292 7.60 -11.69 1.61
N LEU A 293 8.35 -12.75 1.94
CA LEU A 293 7.94 -13.73 2.93
C LEU A 293 7.90 -13.15 4.35
N ARG A 294 8.92 -12.37 4.73
CA ARG A 294 8.99 -11.72 6.05
C ARG A 294 7.86 -10.75 6.34
N TYR A 295 7.35 -10.07 5.31
CA TYR A 295 6.28 -9.08 5.44
C TYR A 295 4.90 -9.68 5.21
N SER A 296 4.78 -10.86 4.60
CA SER A 296 3.48 -11.52 4.39
C SER A 296 3.15 -12.59 5.43
N GLN A 297 4.15 -13.28 5.97
CA GLN A 297 3.96 -14.46 6.83
C GLN A 297 4.81 -14.41 8.11
N VAL A 298 4.26 -14.97 9.19
CA VAL A 298 5.01 -15.19 10.44
C VAL A 298 6.03 -16.29 10.20
N LEU A 299 7.28 -16.08 10.63
CA LEU A 299 8.37 -17.01 10.37
C LEU A 299 8.92 -17.67 11.64
N GLU A 300 9.09 -18.98 11.59
CA GLU A 300 9.82 -19.80 12.55
C GLU A 300 11.04 -20.42 11.84
N ASN A 301 12.26 -20.07 12.26
CA ASN A 301 13.50 -20.55 11.64
C ASN A 301 13.55 -20.33 10.11
N ASP A 302 13.18 -19.13 9.65
CA ASP A 302 13.06 -18.73 8.23
C ASP A 302 12.06 -19.55 7.41
N ARG A 303 11.07 -20.18 8.06
CA ARG A 303 9.97 -20.90 7.40
C ARG A 303 8.62 -20.35 7.88
N PRO A 304 7.59 -20.37 7.04
CA PRO A 304 6.25 -19.97 7.46
C PRO A 304 5.78 -20.79 8.66
N ALA A 305 5.32 -20.09 9.70
CA ALA A 305 4.59 -20.71 10.80
C ALA A 305 3.27 -21.25 10.26
N VAL A 306 2.87 -22.43 10.75
CA VAL A 306 1.66 -23.13 10.32
C VAL A 306 0.76 -23.34 11.53
N ASN A 307 -0.51 -22.97 11.39
CA ASN A 307 -1.50 -23.15 12.45
C ASN A 307 -1.95 -24.63 12.57
N ASP A 308 -2.77 -24.92 13.57
CA ASP A 308 -3.31 -26.28 13.82
C ASP A 308 -4.13 -26.86 12.65
N ARG A 309 -4.50 -26.03 11.66
CA ARG A 309 -5.24 -26.43 10.45
C ARG A 309 -4.34 -26.69 9.24
N GLY A 310 -3.04 -26.52 9.37
CA GLY A 310 -2.10 -26.65 8.25
C GLY A 310 -2.00 -25.42 7.36
N GLU A 311 -2.53 -24.27 7.79
CA GLU A 311 -2.49 -23.01 7.03
C GLU A 311 -1.34 -22.12 7.51
N THR A 312 -0.68 -21.44 6.58
CA THR A 312 0.38 -20.46 6.90
C THR A 312 -0.21 -19.25 7.61
N VAL A 313 0.46 -18.79 8.68
CA VAL A 313 0.01 -17.64 9.47
C VAL A 313 0.49 -16.33 8.85
N LYS A 314 -0.44 -15.42 8.54
CA LYS A 314 -0.12 -14.06 8.04
C LYS A 314 0.39 -13.15 9.17
N VAL A 315 1.29 -12.23 8.83
CA VAL A 315 1.72 -11.17 9.75
C VAL A 315 0.53 -10.30 10.16
N SER A 316 0.36 -10.08 11.46
CA SER A 316 -0.61 -9.11 11.99
C SER A 316 0.07 -7.75 12.18
N TYR A 317 -0.23 -6.77 11.34
CA TYR A 317 0.41 -5.44 11.38
C TYR A 317 -0.13 -4.53 12.48
N GLY A 318 -1.31 -4.84 13.05
CA GLY A 318 -1.89 -4.08 14.15
C GLY A 318 -2.04 -2.59 13.82
N VAL A 319 -1.38 -1.73 14.61
CA VAL A 319 -1.42 -0.27 14.44
C VAL A 319 -0.92 0.19 13.06
N PHE A 320 -0.02 -0.57 12.42
CA PHE A 320 0.56 -0.20 11.13
C PHE A 320 -0.43 -0.36 9.96
N GLU A 321 -1.54 -1.09 10.14
CA GLU A 321 -2.59 -1.17 9.11
C GLU A 321 -3.22 0.20 8.84
N THR A 322 -3.36 1.03 9.89
CA THR A 322 -3.83 2.41 9.74
C THR A 322 -2.86 3.22 8.86
N THR A 323 -1.55 3.03 9.05
CA THR A 323 -0.53 3.71 8.24
C THR A 323 -0.58 3.25 6.78
N HIS A 324 -0.73 1.95 6.54
CA HIS A 324 -0.95 1.40 5.19
C HIS A 324 -2.15 2.03 4.50
N GLN A 325 -3.30 2.10 5.16
CA GLN A 325 -4.52 2.71 4.61
C GLN A 325 -4.36 4.21 4.33
N ILE A 326 -3.69 4.96 5.22
CA ILE A 326 -3.42 6.39 5.01
C ILE A 326 -2.53 6.58 3.78
N LEU A 327 -1.44 5.82 3.65
CA LEU A 327 -0.55 5.89 2.49
C LEU A 327 -1.29 5.55 1.19
N GLN A 328 -2.09 4.48 1.19
CA GLN A 328 -2.90 4.09 0.04
C GLN A 328 -3.84 5.22 -0.40
N ASN A 329 -4.49 5.91 0.56
CA ASN A 329 -5.36 7.05 0.27
C ASN A 329 -4.58 8.28 -0.24
N VAL A 330 -3.41 8.57 0.33
CA VAL A 330 -2.51 9.64 -0.13
C VAL A 330 -2.06 9.39 -1.57
N PHE A 331 -1.82 8.15 -1.94
CA PHE A 331 -1.47 7.77 -3.31
C PHE A 331 -2.66 7.84 -4.27
N LEU A 332 -3.78 7.24 -3.88
CA LEU A 332 -4.95 7.10 -4.74
C LEU A 332 -5.63 8.44 -5.05
N THR A 333 -5.70 9.35 -4.07
CA THR A 333 -6.44 10.62 -4.20
C THR A 333 -5.99 11.47 -5.39
N PRO A 334 -4.72 11.90 -5.51
CA PRO A 334 -4.28 12.76 -6.62
C PRO A 334 -4.37 12.05 -7.99
N LEU A 335 -4.14 10.73 -8.04
CA LEU A 335 -4.28 9.95 -9.27
C LEU A 335 -5.74 9.93 -9.73
N MET A 336 -6.68 9.63 -8.83
CA MET A 336 -8.12 9.59 -9.15
C MET A 336 -8.70 10.96 -9.46
N VAL A 337 -8.28 12.03 -8.77
CA VAL A 337 -8.69 13.40 -9.10
C VAL A 337 -8.26 13.75 -10.53
N THR A 338 -7.01 13.46 -10.87
CA THR A 338 -6.44 13.77 -12.20
C THR A 338 -7.12 12.96 -13.31
N TYR A 339 -7.34 11.66 -13.08
CA TYR A 339 -8.08 10.80 -14.00
C TYR A 339 -9.52 11.28 -14.18
N THR A 340 -10.22 11.55 -13.09
CA THR A 340 -11.63 11.97 -13.09
C THR A 340 -11.83 13.29 -13.82
N LEU A 341 -11.01 14.31 -13.55
CA LEU A 341 -11.09 15.60 -14.23
C LEU A 341 -10.92 15.45 -15.74
N THR A 342 -9.87 14.73 -16.15
CA THR A 342 -9.59 14.52 -17.58
C THR A 342 -10.71 13.74 -18.25
N ARG A 343 -11.16 12.65 -17.64
CA ARG A 343 -12.26 11.81 -18.13
C ARG A 343 -13.55 12.63 -18.25
N ASN A 344 -13.94 13.39 -17.22
CA ASN A 344 -15.18 14.17 -17.22
C ASN A 344 -15.17 15.30 -18.24
N GLN A 345 -14.05 16.00 -18.43
CA GLN A 345 -13.90 16.99 -19.49
C GLN A 345 -14.10 16.39 -20.89
N LEU A 346 -13.60 15.17 -21.12
CA LEU A 346 -13.80 14.47 -22.39
C LEU A 346 -15.25 14.00 -22.57
N LEU A 347 -15.89 13.50 -21.51
CA LEU A 347 -17.31 13.15 -21.56
C LEU A 347 -18.18 14.37 -21.85
N GLN A 348 -17.88 15.53 -21.25
CA GLN A 348 -18.58 16.78 -21.57
C GLN A 348 -18.41 17.15 -23.06
N GLN A 349 -17.19 17.04 -23.62
CA GLN A 349 -16.98 17.25 -25.07
C GLN A 349 -17.78 16.28 -25.94
N ILE A 350 -17.96 15.03 -25.52
CA ILE A 350 -18.78 14.04 -26.23
C ILE A 350 -20.26 14.46 -26.16
N ALA A 351 -20.77 14.81 -24.97
CA ALA A 351 -22.14 15.27 -24.77
C ALA A 351 -22.46 16.52 -25.58
N ASP A 352 -21.50 17.44 -25.70
CA ASP A 352 -21.61 18.68 -26.48
C ASP A 352 -21.41 18.46 -28.00
N GLY A 353 -21.19 17.21 -28.44
CA GLY A 353 -21.00 16.86 -29.85
C GLY A 353 -19.64 17.29 -30.44
N GLN A 354 -18.68 17.69 -29.61
CA GLN A 354 -17.33 18.12 -30.02
C GLN A 354 -16.36 16.95 -30.19
N TYR A 355 -16.72 15.76 -29.70
CA TYR A 355 -15.90 14.56 -29.77
C TYR A 355 -16.74 13.36 -30.24
N THR A 356 -16.94 13.27 -31.56
CA THR A 356 -17.84 12.28 -32.19
C THR A 356 -17.12 11.18 -32.98
N SER A 357 -15.81 11.31 -33.15
CA SER A 357 -14.95 10.34 -33.85
C SER A 357 -13.59 10.25 -33.15
N SER A 358 -12.95 9.08 -33.24
CA SER A 358 -11.69 8.83 -32.54
C SER A 358 -10.62 9.82 -33.00
N ARG A 359 -9.85 10.34 -32.03
CA ARG A 359 -8.71 11.22 -32.25
C ARG A 359 -7.41 10.43 -32.42
N ASN A 360 -7.45 9.09 -32.43
CA ASN A 360 -6.30 8.19 -32.46
C ASN A 360 -5.29 8.53 -31.36
N VAL A 361 -5.78 8.66 -30.13
CA VAL A 361 -4.94 8.98 -28.98
C VAL A 361 -3.97 7.82 -28.75
N ILE A 362 -2.68 8.14 -28.65
CA ILE A 362 -1.63 7.16 -28.37
C ILE A 362 -1.70 6.79 -26.88
N GLY A 363 -1.49 5.51 -26.56
CA GLY A 363 -1.45 5.03 -25.18
C GLY A 363 -0.29 5.66 -24.39
N PRO A 364 -0.45 5.87 -23.07
CA PRO A 364 0.59 6.49 -22.24
C PRO A 364 1.87 5.63 -22.20
N ASN A 365 3.01 6.29 -22.14
CA ASN A 365 4.36 5.72 -22.03
C ASN A 365 5.14 6.43 -20.91
N SER A 366 5.53 5.68 -19.89
CA SER A 366 6.32 6.19 -18.75
C SER A 366 7.71 6.75 -19.11
N GLU A 367 8.21 6.51 -20.32
CA GLU A 367 9.42 7.16 -20.84
C GLU A 367 9.15 8.59 -21.37
N ILE A 368 7.90 8.90 -21.70
CA ILE A 368 7.45 10.19 -22.24
C ILE A 368 6.81 11.03 -21.13
N GLU A 369 5.93 10.43 -20.33
CA GLU A 369 5.31 11.09 -19.19
C GLU A 369 6.21 10.94 -17.94
N THR A 370 6.94 12.00 -17.61
CA THR A 370 7.90 12.00 -16.48
C THR A 370 7.24 12.03 -15.12
N GLU A 371 6.00 12.52 -15.03
CA GLU A 371 5.19 12.53 -13.81
C GLU A 371 4.04 11.52 -13.92
N VAL A 372 3.76 10.79 -12.84
CA VAL A 372 2.69 9.78 -12.85
C VAL A 372 1.31 10.41 -13.04
N THR A 373 1.09 11.64 -12.58
CA THR A 373 -0.18 12.33 -12.88
C THR A 373 -0.36 12.65 -14.36
N ASP A 374 0.72 12.95 -15.08
CA ASP A 374 0.65 13.18 -16.53
C ASP A 374 0.35 11.87 -17.27
N TYR A 375 1.01 10.79 -16.86
CA TYR A 375 0.71 9.43 -17.33
C TYR A 375 -0.77 9.09 -17.12
N VAL A 376 -1.33 9.37 -15.93
CA VAL A 376 -2.74 9.09 -15.61
C VAL A 376 -3.69 9.95 -16.43
N ALA A 377 -3.38 11.22 -16.68
CA ALA A 377 -4.17 12.07 -17.56
C ALA A 377 -4.14 11.56 -19.02
N ALA A 378 -2.98 11.13 -19.52
CA ALA A 378 -2.84 10.51 -20.82
C ALA A 378 -3.63 9.20 -20.91
N LEU A 379 -3.60 8.37 -19.86
CA LEU A 379 -4.40 7.15 -19.76
C LEU A 379 -5.91 7.44 -19.88
N ALA A 380 -6.42 8.46 -19.17
CA ALA A 380 -7.83 8.84 -19.27
C ALA A 380 -8.23 9.23 -20.70
N ARG A 381 -7.38 10.00 -21.40
CA ARG A 381 -7.59 10.37 -22.81
C ARG A 381 -7.61 9.16 -23.72
N PHE A 382 -6.64 8.26 -23.54
CA PHE A 382 -6.55 7.02 -24.29
C PHE A 382 -7.79 6.16 -24.11
N GLN A 383 -8.18 5.86 -22.86
CA GLN A 383 -9.30 4.98 -22.56
C GLN A 383 -10.63 5.55 -23.06
N VAL A 384 -10.88 6.85 -22.91
CA VAL A 384 -12.11 7.47 -23.48
C VAL A 384 -12.10 7.42 -25.01
N ASP A 385 -10.96 7.66 -25.66
CA ASP A 385 -10.85 7.57 -27.13
C ASP A 385 -11.16 6.15 -27.65
N GLN A 386 -10.70 5.11 -26.96
CA GLN A 386 -10.99 3.71 -27.32
C GLN A 386 -12.51 3.40 -27.29
N LEU A 387 -13.29 4.18 -26.53
CA LEU A 387 -14.74 3.99 -26.39
C LEU A 387 -15.58 4.84 -27.34
N ILE A 388 -14.98 5.73 -28.14
CA ILE A 388 -15.71 6.58 -29.10
C ILE A 388 -16.46 5.75 -30.14
N GLY A 389 -16.02 4.52 -30.42
CA GLY A 389 -16.77 3.57 -31.24
C GLY A 389 -18.23 3.38 -30.77
N LEU A 390 -18.51 3.50 -29.46
CA LEU A 390 -19.87 3.42 -28.91
C LEU A 390 -20.73 4.61 -29.32
N VAL A 391 -20.16 5.82 -29.36
CA VAL A 391 -20.86 7.04 -29.80
C VAL A 391 -21.27 6.92 -31.27
N ALA A 392 -20.32 6.51 -32.12
CA ALA A 392 -20.56 6.29 -33.54
C ALA A 392 -21.59 5.18 -33.78
N ARG A 393 -21.51 4.09 -32.99
CA ARG A 393 -22.48 2.99 -33.06
C ARG A 393 -23.87 3.44 -32.66
N GLY A 394 -24.00 4.17 -31.56
CA GLY A 394 -25.28 4.70 -31.08
C GLY A 394 -25.96 5.59 -32.12
N LYS A 395 -25.18 6.47 -32.76
CA LYS A 395 -25.68 7.32 -33.85
C LYS A 395 -26.20 6.48 -35.02
N LYS A 396 -25.43 5.49 -35.46
CA LYS A 396 -25.82 4.60 -36.56
C LYS A 396 -27.11 3.85 -36.26
N ASP A 397 -27.23 3.29 -35.05
CA ASP A 397 -28.43 2.55 -34.66
C ASP A 397 -29.64 3.47 -34.52
N TYR A 398 -29.47 4.69 -34.00
CA TYR A 398 -30.55 5.68 -33.90
C TYR A 398 -31.03 6.16 -35.27
N ASP A 399 -30.11 6.54 -36.16
CA ASP A 399 -30.43 6.93 -37.55
C ASP A 399 -31.10 5.77 -38.31
N GLY A 400 -30.76 4.52 -37.96
CA GLY A 400 -31.36 3.29 -38.50
C GLY A 400 -32.63 2.80 -37.79
N MET A 401 -33.13 3.51 -36.77
CA MET A 401 -34.28 3.11 -35.94
C MET A 401 -34.14 1.71 -35.30
N SER A 402 -32.90 1.33 -34.95
CA SER A 402 -32.55 0.05 -34.34
C SER A 402 -31.79 0.21 -33.01
N GLN A 403 -31.94 1.35 -32.35
CA GLN A 403 -31.25 1.66 -31.10
C GLN A 403 -31.67 0.74 -29.95
N ALA A 404 -30.73 0.45 -29.06
CA ALA A 404 -31.03 -0.24 -27.82
C ALA A 404 -31.78 0.71 -26.85
N GLY A 405 -33.08 0.52 -26.68
CA GLY A 405 -33.93 1.35 -25.81
C GLY A 405 -33.80 1.06 -24.31
N THR A 406 -33.05 0.04 -23.90
CA THR A 406 -32.81 -0.25 -22.48
C THR A 406 -31.37 -0.68 -22.24
N PHE A 407 -30.91 -0.54 -20.99
CA PHE A 407 -29.60 -1.04 -20.56
C PHE A 407 -29.43 -2.55 -20.79
N SER A 408 -30.50 -3.33 -20.63
CA SER A 408 -30.48 -4.78 -20.88
C SER A 408 -30.29 -5.09 -22.37
N ALA A 409 -31.01 -4.38 -23.25
CA ALA A 409 -30.86 -4.51 -24.69
C ALA A 409 -29.44 -4.10 -25.15
N PHE A 410 -28.90 -3.02 -24.58
CA PHE A 410 -27.52 -2.59 -24.84
C PHE A 410 -26.50 -3.63 -24.36
N SER A 411 -26.69 -4.19 -23.17
CA SER A 411 -25.82 -5.23 -22.62
C SER A 411 -25.83 -6.50 -23.49
N HIS A 412 -26.98 -6.86 -24.06
CA HIS A 412 -27.08 -7.94 -25.03
C HIS A 412 -26.33 -7.61 -26.33
N LEU A 413 -26.48 -6.37 -26.82
CA LEU A 413 -25.80 -5.88 -28.01
C LEU A 413 -24.27 -5.96 -27.87
N MET A 414 -23.70 -5.50 -26.74
CA MET A 414 -22.27 -5.61 -26.42
C MET A 414 -21.74 -7.06 -26.39
N ARG A 415 -22.59 -8.05 -26.11
CA ARG A 415 -22.18 -9.46 -25.97
C ARG A 415 -22.30 -10.25 -27.26
N VAL A 416 -23.29 -9.91 -28.08
CA VAL A 416 -23.69 -10.73 -29.24
C VAL A 416 -23.18 -10.16 -30.56
N TYR A 417 -23.18 -8.84 -30.73
CA TYR A 417 -22.85 -8.22 -32.02
C TYR A 417 -21.33 -8.06 -32.17
N PRO A 418 -20.68 -8.72 -33.16
CA PRO A 418 -19.22 -8.71 -33.29
C PRO A 418 -18.61 -7.31 -33.36
N GLU A 419 -19.25 -6.39 -34.10
CA GLU A 419 -18.78 -5.00 -34.28
C GLU A 419 -18.74 -4.19 -32.99
N VAL A 420 -19.56 -4.55 -32.00
CA VAL A 420 -19.67 -3.82 -30.73
C VAL A 420 -18.88 -4.54 -29.65
N LYS A 421 -18.90 -5.88 -29.67
CA LYS A 421 -18.05 -6.73 -28.85
C LYS A 421 -16.55 -6.45 -29.08
N SER A 422 -16.15 -6.07 -30.29
CA SER A 422 -14.76 -5.71 -30.58
C SER A 422 -14.28 -4.44 -29.89
N ILE A 423 -15.18 -3.55 -29.46
CA ILE A 423 -14.83 -2.35 -28.68
C ILE A 423 -14.30 -2.77 -27.31
N ASN A 424 -14.92 -3.77 -26.68
CA ASN A 424 -14.37 -4.39 -25.48
C ASN A 424 -14.77 -5.87 -25.36
N PRO A 425 -13.87 -6.81 -25.70
CA PRO A 425 -14.14 -8.25 -25.59
C PRO A 425 -14.44 -8.73 -24.16
N ALA A 426 -13.95 -8.00 -23.15
CA ALA A 426 -14.10 -8.33 -21.73
C ALA A 426 -15.33 -7.67 -21.06
N TYR A 427 -16.23 -7.05 -21.84
CA TYR A 427 -17.41 -6.35 -21.32
C TYR A 427 -18.24 -7.16 -20.30
N ALA A 428 -18.31 -8.49 -20.44
CA ALA A 428 -19.09 -9.32 -19.54
C ALA A 428 -18.59 -9.27 -18.08
N GLU A 429 -17.28 -9.23 -17.88
CA GLU A 429 -16.60 -9.26 -16.57
C GLU A 429 -16.57 -7.88 -15.89
N MET A 430 -16.87 -6.81 -16.61
CA MET A 430 -16.79 -5.44 -16.09
C MET A 430 -17.76 -5.16 -14.95
N SER A 431 -17.40 -4.19 -14.11
CA SER A 431 -18.30 -3.65 -13.10
C SER A 431 -19.59 -3.08 -13.71
N LYS A 432 -20.62 -3.00 -12.87
CA LYS A 432 -21.88 -2.36 -13.25
C LYS A 432 -21.70 -0.88 -13.62
N ALA A 433 -20.85 -0.15 -12.89
CA ALA A 433 -20.60 1.27 -13.13
C ALA A 433 -20.02 1.53 -14.53
N THR A 434 -18.98 0.78 -14.93
CA THR A 434 -18.39 0.88 -16.27
C THR A 434 -19.39 0.54 -17.36
N LYS A 435 -20.21 -0.51 -17.16
CA LYS A 435 -21.25 -0.86 -18.12
C LYS A 435 -22.26 0.27 -18.30
N HIS A 436 -22.65 0.97 -17.22
CA HIS A 436 -23.53 2.14 -17.31
C HIS A 436 -22.89 3.29 -18.07
N LEU A 437 -21.61 3.56 -17.86
CA LEU A 437 -20.89 4.56 -18.67
C LEU A 437 -20.88 4.20 -20.15
N TYR A 438 -20.65 2.92 -20.49
CA TYR A 438 -20.67 2.47 -21.89
C TYR A 438 -22.04 2.71 -22.53
N TYR A 439 -23.12 2.46 -21.77
CA TYR A 439 -24.47 2.75 -22.22
C TYR A 439 -24.73 4.25 -22.39
N TRP A 440 -24.21 5.07 -21.47
CA TRP A 440 -24.24 6.52 -21.59
C TRP A 440 -23.51 7.01 -22.85
N LEU A 441 -22.32 6.48 -23.12
CA LEU A 441 -21.54 6.80 -24.32
C LEU A 441 -22.28 6.41 -25.60
N TYR A 442 -22.92 5.25 -25.61
CA TYR A 442 -23.79 4.81 -26.70
C TYR A 442 -24.94 5.79 -26.94
N GLN A 443 -25.64 6.19 -25.89
CA GLN A 443 -26.75 7.13 -26.01
C GLN A 443 -26.32 8.58 -26.32
N SER A 444 -25.08 8.98 -26.02
CA SER A 444 -24.65 10.38 -26.03
C SER A 444 -24.99 11.14 -27.33
N SER A 445 -24.90 10.48 -28.48
CA SER A 445 -25.18 11.05 -29.80
C SER A 445 -26.66 11.34 -30.10
N PHE A 446 -27.60 10.72 -29.37
CA PHE A 446 -29.05 10.89 -29.56
C PHE A 446 -29.80 11.14 -28.24
N ARG A 447 -29.07 11.33 -27.14
CA ARG A 447 -29.60 11.48 -25.78
C ARG A 447 -30.67 12.56 -25.68
N SER A 448 -30.47 13.70 -26.34
CA SER A 448 -31.41 14.84 -26.33
C SER A 448 -32.76 14.55 -26.99
N SER A 449 -32.86 13.45 -27.74
CA SER A 449 -34.10 12.99 -28.37
C SER A 449 -34.86 11.97 -27.51
N LEU A 450 -34.30 11.55 -26.37
CA LEU A 450 -34.92 10.59 -25.46
C LEU A 450 -35.64 11.30 -24.29
N PRO A 451 -36.77 10.75 -23.81
CA PRO A 451 -37.36 11.12 -22.52
C PRO A 451 -36.34 11.04 -21.37
N GLU A 452 -36.44 11.93 -20.38
CA GLU A 452 -35.48 12.00 -19.26
C GLU A 452 -35.34 10.68 -18.49
N ASP A 453 -36.43 9.91 -18.34
CA ASP A 453 -36.46 8.62 -17.67
C ASP A 453 -35.81 7.49 -18.47
N GLU A 454 -35.60 7.68 -19.78
CA GLU A 454 -34.90 6.75 -20.66
C GLU A 454 -33.41 7.09 -20.84
N GLN A 455 -32.98 8.26 -20.37
CA GLN A 455 -31.59 8.70 -20.45
C GLN A 455 -30.72 7.96 -19.43
N ALA A 456 -29.62 7.37 -19.90
CA ALA A 456 -28.61 6.74 -19.08
C ALA A 456 -27.99 7.77 -18.11
N GLN A 457 -27.88 7.41 -16.84
CA GLN A 457 -27.19 8.23 -15.84
C GLN A 457 -25.79 7.66 -15.61
N ILE A 458 -24.83 8.54 -15.26
CA ILE A 458 -23.45 8.18 -14.91
C ILE A 458 -23.17 8.46 -13.44
#